data_AF-A0A842W576-F1
#
_entry.id   AF-A0A842W576-F1
#
_cell.length_a   1.000
_cell.length_b   1.000
_cell.length_c   1.000
_cell.angle_alpha   90.00
_cell.angle_beta   90.00
_cell.angle_gamma   90.00
#
_symmetry.space_group_name_H-M   'P 1'
#
loop_
_entity.id
_entity.type
_entity.pdbx_description
1 polymer ?
#
loop_
_entity_poly.entity_id
_entity_poly.type
_entity_poly.pdbx_seq_one_letter_code
_entity_poly.pdbx_strand_id
1 'polypeptide(L)'
;MSKCSQCGVCCRLFLINLSEEEYRSGRYDTMFDEFVSDFEEAEMVGANILAQKEDNSCIYLKDKKCSIHNFRPQSCKNFFCDSDNLQFQSMIKKIKDYKNEKA
;
A
#
# COMPACT_ATOMS: atom_id res chain seq x y z
N MET A 1 -17.41 0.73 13.22
CA MET A 1 -16.66 0.65 11.95
C MET A 1 -15.45 1.54 12.07
N SER A 2 -14.25 0.97 11.99
CA SER A 2 -13.00 1.72 11.85
C SER A 2 -13.06 2.57 10.56
N LYS A 3 -12.81 3.88 10.67
CA LYS A 3 -12.84 4.80 9.52
C LYS A 3 -11.42 5.24 9.23
N CYS A 4 -10.95 5.01 8.00
CA CYS A 4 -9.66 5.52 7.56
C CYS A 4 -9.67 7.05 7.55
N SER A 5 -8.72 7.66 8.25
CA SER A 5 -8.53 9.12 8.30
C SER A 5 -7.78 9.70 7.09
N GLN A 6 -7.40 8.85 6.14
CA GLN A 6 -6.57 9.20 4.98
C GLN A 6 -5.24 9.89 5.34
N CYS A 7 -4.67 9.59 6.51
CA CYS A 7 -3.44 10.22 6.99
C CYS A 7 -2.18 9.91 6.15
N GLY A 8 -2.26 9.01 5.16
CA GLY A 8 -1.17 8.68 4.24
C GLY A 8 -0.01 7.90 4.86
N VAL A 9 -0.04 7.61 6.17
CA VAL A 9 1.08 6.94 6.86
C VAL A 9 1.32 5.53 6.33
N CYS A 10 0.28 4.76 6.00
CA CYS A 10 0.45 3.44 5.38
C CYS A 10 1.21 3.52 4.05
N CYS A 11 0.93 4.53 3.23
CA CYS A 11 1.63 4.79 1.97
C CYS A 11 3.11 5.17 2.17
N ARG A 12 3.55 5.52 3.38
CA ARG A 12 4.96 5.81 3.68
C ARG A 12 5.72 4.60 4.23
N LEU A 13 5.02 3.61 4.77
CA LEU A 13 5.61 2.56 5.58
C LEU A 13 5.54 1.17 4.97
N PHE A 14 4.62 0.94 4.04
CA PHE A 14 4.29 -0.42 3.58
C PHE A 14 4.34 -0.55 2.06
N LEU A 15 4.86 -1.69 1.63
CA LEU A 15 4.75 -2.18 0.27
C LEU A 15 3.39 -2.85 0.08
N ILE A 16 2.75 -2.55 -1.04
CA ILE A 16 1.37 -2.96 -1.29
C ILE A 16 1.36 -3.91 -2.49
N ASN A 17 1.17 -5.19 -2.22
CA ASN A 17 0.93 -6.19 -3.25
C ASN A 17 -0.48 -6.02 -3.82
N LEU A 18 -0.56 -6.15 -5.14
CA LEU A 18 -1.80 -6.28 -5.90
C LEU A 18 -2.20 -7.76 -5.98
N SER A 19 -3.51 -8.03 -6.00
CA SER A 19 -4.00 -9.33 -6.46
C SER A 19 -3.78 -9.52 -7.96
N GLU A 20 -3.91 -10.74 -8.46
CA GLU A 20 -3.84 -11.02 -9.89
C GLU A 20 -4.84 -10.18 -10.70
N GLU A 21 -6.08 -10.09 -10.24
CA GLU A 21 -7.12 -9.27 -10.88
C GLU A 21 -6.73 -7.78 -10.91
N GLU A 22 -6.20 -7.26 -9.80
CA GLU A 22 -5.78 -5.87 -9.70
C GLU A 22 -4.56 -5.57 -10.59
N TYR A 23 -3.59 -6.47 -10.65
CA TYR A 23 -2.42 -6.37 -11.51
C TYR A 23 -2.81 -6.40 -12.98
N ARG A 24 -3.55 -7.43 -13.40
CA ARG A 24 -3.98 -7.60 -14.81
C ARG A 24 -4.92 -6.50 -15.29
N SER A 25 -5.58 -5.77 -14.38
CA SER A 25 -6.44 -4.64 -14.75
C SER A 25 -5.68 -3.45 -15.35
N GLY A 26 -4.36 -3.34 -15.12
CA GLY A 26 -3.55 -2.20 -15.57
C GLY A 26 -3.94 -0.86 -14.93
N ARG A 27 -4.76 -0.89 -13.86
CA ARG A 27 -5.26 0.32 -13.20
C ARG A 27 -4.21 1.02 -12.34
N TYR A 28 -3.21 0.27 -11.88
CA TYR A 28 -2.20 0.74 -10.94
C TYR A 28 -0.82 0.63 -11.55
N ASP A 29 0.03 1.61 -11.28
CA ASP A 29 1.44 1.61 -11.64
C ASP A 29 2.18 0.69 -10.66
N THR A 30 3.01 -0.21 -11.19
CA THR A 30 3.82 -1.15 -10.40
C THR A 30 5.31 -0.85 -10.52
N MET A 31 6.13 -1.46 -9.65
CA MET A 31 7.56 -1.18 -9.60
C MET A 31 8.31 -1.51 -10.90
N PHE A 32 7.80 -2.45 -11.71
CA PHE A 32 8.51 -2.98 -12.88
C PHE A 32 7.57 -3.27 -14.08
N ASP A 33 6.58 -2.39 -14.32
CA ASP A 33 5.56 -2.58 -15.38
C ASP A 33 6.15 -2.92 -16.77
N GLU A 34 7.39 -2.53 -17.06
CA GLU A 34 8.05 -2.76 -18.36
C GLU A 34 8.82 -4.09 -18.47
N PHE A 35 8.99 -4.83 -17.37
CA PHE A 35 9.92 -5.97 -17.32
C PHE A 35 9.25 -7.34 -17.18
N VAL A 36 7.97 -7.40 -16.82
CA VAL A 36 7.29 -8.66 -16.50
C VAL A 36 5.90 -8.71 -17.13
N SER A 37 5.66 -9.70 -18.00
CA SER A 37 4.38 -9.85 -18.71
C SER A 37 3.40 -10.81 -18.05
N ASP A 38 3.83 -11.60 -17.06
CA ASP A 38 3.00 -12.57 -16.36
C ASP A 38 2.90 -12.30 -14.84
N PHE A 39 1.74 -12.58 -14.25
CA PHE A 39 1.50 -12.31 -12.84
C PHE A 39 2.30 -13.23 -11.91
N GLU A 40 2.48 -14.51 -12.25
CA GLU A 40 3.20 -15.45 -11.38
C GLU A 40 4.67 -15.03 -11.25
N GLU A 41 5.29 -14.64 -12.38
CA GLU A 41 6.61 -14.04 -12.37
C GLU A 41 6.63 -12.74 -11.58
N ALA A 42 5.63 -11.87 -11.78
CA ALA A 42 5.56 -10.58 -11.10
C ALA A 42 5.43 -10.74 -9.58
N GLU A 43 4.66 -11.72 -9.10
CA GLU A 43 4.52 -12.03 -7.69
C GLU A 43 5.82 -12.58 -7.09
N MET A 44 6.52 -13.46 -7.82
CA MET A 44 7.80 -14.03 -7.36
C MET A 44 8.89 -12.98 -7.18
N VAL A 45 8.97 -11.99 -8.08
CA VAL A 45 10.03 -10.95 -8.06
C VAL A 45 9.59 -9.64 -7.41
N GLY A 46 8.34 -9.55 -6.95
CA GLY A 46 7.78 -8.34 -6.35
C GLY A 46 7.42 -7.23 -7.35
N ALA A 47 7.31 -7.54 -8.63
CA ALA A 47 6.78 -6.62 -9.64
C ALA A 47 5.28 -6.38 -9.50
N ASN A 48 4.54 -7.19 -8.74
CA ASN A 48 3.13 -6.90 -8.41
C ASN A 48 2.95 -5.89 -7.26
N ILE A 49 4.02 -5.22 -6.81
CA ILE A 49 3.99 -4.18 -5.79
C ILE A 49 3.69 -2.83 -6.43
N LEU A 50 2.79 -2.04 -5.83
CA LEU A 50 2.56 -0.65 -6.23
C LEU A 50 3.87 0.13 -6.33
N ALA A 51 4.01 0.92 -7.40
CA ALA A 51 5.19 1.74 -7.62
C ALA A 51 5.50 2.66 -6.43
N GLN A 52 6.78 2.91 -6.23
CA GLN A 52 7.31 3.77 -5.17
C GLN A 52 7.97 5.01 -5.79
N LYS A 53 8.01 6.08 -5.02
CA LYS A 53 8.82 7.27 -5.30
C LYS A 53 10.27 7.02 -4.87
N GLU A 54 11.15 7.96 -5.20
CA GLU A 54 12.55 7.96 -4.76
C GLU A 54 12.70 7.90 -3.22
N ASP A 55 11.73 8.44 -2.46
CA ASP A 55 11.72 8.39 -1.00
C ASP A 55 11.14 7.08 -0.42
N ASN A 56 10.93 6.06 -1.26
CA ASN A 56 10.27 4.78 -0.94
C ASN A 56 8.82 4.91 -0.45
N SER A 57 8.19 6.07 -0.56
CA SER A 57 6.75 6.17 -0.36
C SER A 57 6.00 5.69 -1.60
N CYS A 58 4.80 5.18 -1.43
CA CYS A 58 3.92 4.80 -2.53
C CYS A 58 3.69 5.99 -3.48
N ILE A 59 3.72 5.75 -4.79
CA ILE A 59 3.53 6.74 -5.85
C ILE A 59 2.22 7.54 -5.69
N TYR A 60 1.19 6.91 -5.11
CA TYR A 60 -0.12 7.50 -4.86
C TYR A 60 -0.22 8.33 -3.56
N LEU A 61 0.87 8.56 -2.85
CA LEU A 61 0.90 9.52 -1.75
C LEU A 61 0.98 10.95 -2.28
N LYS A 62 -0.13 11.69 -2.31
CA LYS A 62 -0.19 13.10 -2.75
C LYS A 62 -0.70 13.98 -1.61
N ASP A 63 -0.05 15.12 -1.36
CA ASP A 63 -0.42 16.06 -0.28
C ASP A 63 -0.63 15.39 1.09
N LYS A 64 0.26 14.45 1.42
CA LYS A 64 0.21 13.63 2.66
C LYS A 64 -1.03 12.71 2.76
N LYS A 65 -1.78 12.50 1.67
CA LYS A 65 -2.97 11.65 1.60
C LYS A 65 -2.85 10.62 0.47
N CYS A 66 -3.66 9.56 0.54
CA CYS A 66 -3.74 8.56 -0.52
C CYS A 66 -4.65 9.08 -1.64
N SER A 67 -4.09 9.36 -2.82
CA SER A 67 -4.86 9.90 -3.96
C SER A 67 -5.85 8.89 -4.55
N ILE A 68 -5.61 7.60 -4.34
CA ILE A 68 -6.46 6.51 -4.83
C ILE A 68 -7.38 5.94 -3.75
N HIS A 69 -7.57 6.63 -2.62
CA HIS A 69 -8.23 6.05 -1.44
C HIS A 69 -9.57 5.37 -1.75
N ASN A 70 -10.41 5.96 -2.60
CA ASN A 70 -11.75 5.44 -2.92
C ASN A 70 -11.71 4.13 -3.74
N PHE A 71 -10.61 3.87 -4.42
CA PHE A 71 -10.41 2.70 -5.26
C PHE A 71 -9.08 2.00 -4.95
N ARG A 72 -8.59 2.13 -3.72
CA ARG A 72 -7.32 1.54 -3.28
C ARG A 72 -7.35 0.01 -3.41
N PRO A 73 -6.18 -0.65 -3.52
CA PRO A 73 -6.12 -2.11 -3.61
C PRO A 73 -6.77 -2.82 -2.42
N GLN A 74 -7.12 -4.09 -2.60
CA GLN A 74 -7.82 -4.88 -1.60
C GLN A 74 -7.00 -5.02 -0.30
N SER A 75 -5.68 -5.17 -0.41
CA SER A 75 -4.76 -5.15 0.74
C SER A 75 -4.87 -3.86 1.56
N CYS A 76 -5.00 -2.70 0.89
CA CYS A 76 -5.23 -1.40 1.51
C CYS A 76 -6.67 -1.20 2.03
N LYS A 77 -7.67 -1.91 1.49
CA LYS A 77 -9.04 -1.90 2.02
C LYS A 77 -9.16 -2.72 3.30
N ASN A 78 -8.44 -3.84 3.37
CA ASN A 78 -8.50 -4.78 4.49
C ASN A 78 -7.82 -4.24 5.76
N PHE A 79 -6.84 -3.35 5.61
CA PHE A 79 -6.08 -2.80 6.72
C PHE A 79 -6.71 -1.52 7.30
N PHE A 80 -6.89 -1.51 8.63
CA PHE A 80 -7.26 -0.32 9.39
C PHE A 80 -6.32 -0.16 10.59
N CYS A 81 -5.80 1.05 10.80
CA CYS A 81 -4.79 1.32 11.83
C CYS A 81 -5.32 1.30 13.28
N ASP A 82 -6.63 1.21 13.44
CA ASP A 82 -7.40 1.07 14.68
C ASP A 82 -8.08 -0.32 14.77
N SER A 83 -7.72 -1.26 13.91
CA SER A 83 -8.22 -2.64 13.95
C SER A 83 -7.63 -3.42 15.14
N ASP A 84 -8.43 -4.29 15.75
CA ASP A 84 -7.94 -5.25 16.76
C ASP A 84 -7.44 -6.56 16.14
N ASN A 85 -7.46 -6.70 14.81
CA ASN A 85 -7.03 -7.91 14.13
C ASN A 85 -5.54 -8.20 14.40
N LEU A 86 -5.27 -9.35 15.02
CA LEU A 86 -3.92 -9.81 15.39
C LEU A 86 -2.96 -9.87 14.20
N GLN A 87 -3.45 -10.16 13.00
CA GLN A 87 -2.66 -10.18 11.77
C GLN A 87 -1.97 -8.84 11.49
N PHE A 88 -2.56 -7.73 11.93
CA PHE A 88 -2.09 -6.38 11.62
C PHE A 88 -1.37 -5.69 12.78
N GLN A 89 -1.22 -6.35 13.94
CA GLN A 89 -0.69 -5.71 15.15
C GLN A 89 0.71 -5.11 14.96
N SER A 90 1.60 -5.79 14.23
CA SER A 90 2.94 -5.28 13.92
C SER A 90 2.89 -4.02 13.05
N MET A 91 2.00 -3.99 12.04
CA MET A 91 1.78 -2.84 11.18
C MET A 91 1.18 -1.67 11.97
N ILE A 92 0.20 -1.93 12.82
CA ILE A 92 -0.43 -0.93 13.68
C ILE A 92 0.61 -0.31 14.62
N LYS A 93 1.47 -1.12 15.24
CA LYS A 93 2.57 -0.65 16.08
C LYS A 93 3.50 0.28 15.29
N LYS A 94 3.94 -0.12 14.09
CA LYS A 94 4.78 0.73 13.22
C LYS A 94 4.14 2.09 12.90
N ILE A 95 2.83 2.12 12.62
CA ILE A 95 2.11 3.39 12.40
C ILE A 95 2.11 4.26 13.66
N LYS A 96 1.87 3.67 14.84
CA LYS A 96 1.84 4.41 16.11
C LYS A 96 3.22 5.00 16.42
N ASP A 97 4.26 4.20 16.29
CA ASP A 97 5.65 4.63 16.51
C ASP A 97 6.02 5.79 15.56
N TYR A 98 5.74 5.65 14.26
CA TYR A 98 5.99 6.70 13.27
C TYR A 98 5.27 8.03 13.61
N LYS A 99 4.02 7.95 14.09
CA LYS A 99 3.26 9.15 14.47
C LYS A 99 3.85 9.83 15.71
N ASN A 100 4.34 9.06 16.67
CA ASN A 100 4.94 9.60 17.89
C ASN A 100 6.30 10.27 17.61
N GLU A 101 7.10 9.75 16.68
CA GLU A 101 8.37 10.35 16.28
C GLU A 101 8.23 11.65 15.47
N LYS A 102 7.03 11.91 14.93
CA LYS A 102 6.72 13.08 14.09
C LYS A 102 5.75 14.07 14.75
N ALA A 103 5.35 13.81 15.99
CA ALA A 103 4.54 14.69 16.83
C ALA A 103 5.43 15.73 17.53
#